data_AF-A0AAW2T6U1-F1
#
_entry.id   AF-A0AAW2T6U1-F1
#
_cell.length_a   1.000
_cell.length_b   1.000
_cell.length_c   1.000
_cell.angle_alpha   90.00
_cell.angle_beta   90.00
_cell.angle_gamma   90.00
#
_symmetry.space_group_name_H-M   'P 1'
#
loop_
_entity.id
_entity.type
_entity.pdbx_description
1 polymer ?
#
loop_
_entity_poly.entity_id
_entity_poly.type
_entity_poly.pdbx_seq_one_letter_code
_entity_poly.pdbx_strand_id
1 'polypeptide(L)'
;MDANHKPTYKDYYKVLEVDYDATDEKIRLNYRKLALKWHPDKHKGDSAVTAKFQEINEAYTVIVYLHILVLDFLFIRNPVVVLV
;
A
#
# COMPACT_ATOMS: atom_id res chain seq x y z
N MET A 1 10.30 12.08 -29.82
CA MET A 1 10.91 11.15 -28.84
C MET A 1 9.82 10.76 -27.89
N ASP A 2 9.07 9.79 -28.35
CA ASP A 2 7.76 9.35 -27.98
C ASP A 2 7.93 7.88 -27.60
N ALA A 3 7.78 7.58 -26.32
CA ALA A 3 7.58 6.21 -25.82
C ALA A 3 7.35 6.28 -24.31
N ASN A 4 6.08 6.12 -23.90
CA ASN A 4 5.65 5.42 -22.69
C ASN A 4 6.75 5.12 -21.65
N HIS A 5 7.13 6.10 -20.83
CA HIS A 5 7.71 5.79 -19.53
C HIS A 5 6.56 5.38 -18.60
N LYS A 6 6.04 4.16 -18.77
CA LYS A 6 5.35 3.48 -17.68
C LYS A 6 6.47 2.97 -16.76
N PRO A 7 6.73 3.59 -15.59
CA PRO A 7 7.52 2.91 -14.59
C PRO A 7 6.73 1.65 -14.21
N THR A 8 7.23 0.50 -14.63
CA THR A 8 6.67 -0.85 -14.46
C THR A 8 6.86 -1.38 -13.04
N TYR A 9 6.88 -0.48 -12.06
CA TYR A 9 6.89 -0.78 -10.64
C TYR A 9 6.04 0.31 -9.98
N LYS A 10 4.78 0.01 -9.67
CA LYS A 10 3.93 0.94 -8.92
C LYS A 10 4.59 1.11 -7.55
N ASP A 11 5.17 2.28 -7.30
CA ASP A 11 5.72 2.62 -5.99
C ASP A 11 4.58 2.80 -4.98
N TYR A 12 4.08 1.69 -4.42
CA TYR A 12 2.96 1.70 -3.47
C TYR A 12 3.24 2.57 -2.22
N TYR A 13 4.52 2.67 -1.82
CA TYR A 13 4.96 3.59 -0.76
C TYR A 13 4.76 5.06 -1.14
N LYS A 14 5.05 5.44 -2.40
CA LYS A 14 4.79 6.80 -2.89
C LYS A 14 3.30 7.09 -3.03
N VAL A 15 2.50 6.10 -3.43
CA VAL A 15 1.03 6.24 -3.52
C VAL A 15 0.41 6.53 -2.15
N LEU A 16 0.94 5.90 -1.09
CA LEU A 16 0.52 6.14 0.28
C LEU A 16 1.22 7.32 0.95
N GLU A 17 2.09 8.05 0.24
CA GLU A 17 2.89 9.15 0.79
C GLU A 17 3.65 8.75 2.07
N VAL A 18 4.24 7.55 2.05
CA VAL A 18 5.03 6.98 3.15
C VAL A 18 6.44 6.63 2.68
N ASP A 19 7.36 6.67 3.63
CA ASP A 19 8.73 6.19 3.46
C ASP A 19 8.76 4.64 3.39
N TYR A 20 9.80 4.09 2.79
CA TYR A 20 10.00 2.63 2.72
C TYR A 20 10.26 1.99 4.10
N ASP A 21 10.67 2.78 5.09
CA ASP A 21 10.87 2.38 6.48
C ASP A 21 9.65 2.66 7.38
N ALA A 22 8.53 3.09 6.78
CA ALA A 22 7.36 3.49 7.54
C ALA A 22 6.78 2.33 8.33
N THR A 23 6.45 2.60 9.60
CA THR A 23 5.78 1.65 10.47
C THR A 23 4.33 1.40 10.03
N ASP A 24 3.79 0.24 10.39
CA ASP A 24 2.39 -0.13 10.15
C ASP A 24 1.40 0.95 10.60
N GLU A 25 1.69 1.63 11.71
CA GLU A 25 0.89 2.75 12.20
C GLU A 25 0.87 3.93 11.23
N LYS A 26 2.04 4.30 10.67
CA LYS A 26 2.18 5.41 9.74
C LYS A 26 1.50 5.09 8.41
N ILE A 27 1.60 3.84 7.94
CA ILE A 27 0.90 3.33 6.75
C ILE A 27 -0.62 3.41 6.95
N ARG A 28 -1.14 2.91 8.08
CA ARG A 28 -2.57 2.97 8.41
C ARG A 28 -3.07 4.41 8.53
N LEU A 29 -2.28 5.29 9.15
CA LEU A 29 -2.63 6.69 9.34
C LEU A 29 -2.74 7.43 8.01
N ASN A 30 -1.74 7.29 7.13
CA ASN A 30 -1.75 7.96 5.83
C ASN A 30 -2.82 7.38 4.89
N TYR A 31 -3.03 6.06 4.90
CA TYR A 31 -4.16 5.44 4.20
C TYR A 31 -5.50 6.08 4.59
N ARG A 32 -5.78 6.22 5.90
CA ARG A 32 -7.03 6.86 6.38
C ARG A 32 -7.16 8.30 5.92
N LYS A 33 -6.07 9.08 5.94
CA LYS A 33 -6.06 10.47 5.45
C LYS A 33 -6.37 10.54 3.95
N LEU A 34 -5.73 9.69 3.15
CA LEU A 34 -5.92 9.63 1.70
C LEU A 34 -7.31 9.11 1.33
N ALA A 35 -7.82 8.11 2.03
CA ALA A 35 -9.17 7.57 1.82
C ALA A 35 -10.26 8.62 2.09
N LEU A 36 -10.09 9.46 3.12
CA LEU A 36 -11.01 10.57 3.39
C LEU A 36 -10.90 11.70 2.36
N LYS A 37 -9.69 11.96 1.86
CA LYS A 37 -9.42 12.98 0.83
C LYS A 37 -10.02 12.59 -0.53
N TRP A 38 -9.85 11.32 -0.92
CA TRP A 38 -10.32 10.79 -2.20
C TRP A 38 -11.64 10.02 -2.06
N HIS A 39 -12.41 10.26 -1.00
CA HIS A 39 -13.65 9.54 -0.77
C HIS A 39 -14.66 9.83 -1.90
N PRO A 40 -15.26 8.80 -2.53
CA PRO A 40 -16.16 8.98 -3.67
C PRO A 40 -17.41 9.79 -3.35
N ASP A 41 -17.83 9.83 -2.07
CA ASP A 41 -18.96 10.67 -1.64
C ASP A 41 -18.67 12.17 -1.75
N LYS A 42 -17.41 12.59 -1.60
CA LYS A 42 -17.00 13.99 -1.75
C LYS A 42 -16.77 14.39 -3.21
N HIS A 43 -16.60 13.42 -4.10
CA HIS A 43 -16.23 13.61 -5.50
C HIS A 43 -17.16 12.81 -6.43
N LYS A 44 -18.47 13.03 -6.29
CA LYS A 44 -19.47 12.36 -7.12
C LYS A 44 -19.29 12.74 -8.60
N GLY A 45 -18.99 11.75 -9.42
CA GLY A 45 -18.92 11.88 -10.88
C GLY A 45 -17.52 11.95 -11.48
N ASP A 46 -16.46 11.94 -10.68
CA ASP A 46 -15.09 12.01 -11.18
C ASP A 46 -14.44 10.62 -11.22
N SER A 47 -14.31 10.06 -12.43
CA SER A 47 -13.71 8.74 -12.65
C SER A 47 -12.23 8.69 -12.24
N ALA A 48 -11.54 9.84 -12.26
CA ALA A 48 -10.17 9.95 -11.79
C ALA A 48 -10.04 9.73 -10.29
N VAL A 49 -11.05 10.15 -9.51
CA VAL A 49 -11.06 9.96 -8.05
C VAL A 49 -11.27 8.50 -7.69
N THR A 50 -12.17 7.81 -8.40
CA THR A 50 -12.36 6.36 -8.25
C THR A 50 -11.08 5.58 -8.57
N ALA A 51 -10.39 5.94 -9.65
CA ALA A 51 -9.12 5.31 -10.02
C ALA A 51 -8.03 5.54 -8.95
N LYS A 52 -7.88 6.78 -8.47
CA LYS A 52 -6.96 7.12 -7.37
C LYS A 52 -7.28 6.34 -6.09
N PHE A 53 -8.55 6.26 -5.73
CA PHE A 53 -8.99 5.53 -4.54
C PHE A 53 -8.68 4.03 -4.65
N GLN A 54 -8.89 3.44 -5.84
CA GLN A 54 -8.50 2.06 -6.11
C GLN A 54 -6.99 1.85 -5.98
N GLU A 55 -6.16 2.75 -6.51
CA GLU A 55 -4.70 2.67 -6.38
C GLU A 55 -4.24 2.74 -4.92
N ILE A 56 -4.82 3.64 -4.12
CA ILE A 56 -4.53 3.77 -2.68
C ILE A 56 -4.90 2.48 -1.93
N ASN A 57 -6.05 1.89 -2.26
CA ASN A 57 -6.50 0.65 -1.64
C ASN A 57 -5.61 -0.54 -2.02
N GLU A 58 -5.27 -0.68 -3.31
CA GLU A 58 -4.33 -1.69 -3.81
C GLU A 58 -2.96 -1.57 -3.11
N ALA A 59 -2.44 -0.36 -2.98
CA ALA A 59 -1.17 -0.09 -2.31
C ALA A 59 -1.17 -0.54 -0.85
N TYR A 60 -2.21 -0.17 -0.10
CA TYR A 60 -2.35 -0.55 1.30
C TYR A 60 -2.46 -2.07 1.46
N THR A 61 -3.28 -2.70 0.62
CA THR A 61 -3.46 -4.14 0.61
C THR A 61 -2.15 -4.88 0.33
N VAL A 62 -1.38 -4.47 -0.68
CA VAL A 62 -0.09 -5.10 -1.02
C VAL A 62 0.92 -4.94 0.12
N ILE A 63 1.06 -3.76 0.71
CA ILE A 63 2.03 -3.51 1.78
C ILE A 63 1.66 -4.31 3.04
N VAL A 64 0.39 -4.33 3.43
CA VAL A 64 -0.07 -5.11 4.58
C VAL A 64 0.08 -6.61 4.36
N TYR A 65 -0.26 -7.12 3.17
CA TYR A 65 -0.06 -8.53 2.85
C TYR A 65 1.41 -8.91 2.73
N LEU A 66 2.27 -8.04 2.18
CA LEU A 66 3.70 -8.30 2.13
C LEU A 66 4.29 -8.40 3.53
N HIS A 67 3.87 -7.53 4.46
CA HIS A 67 4.31 -7.59 5.85
C HIS A 67 3.88 -8.90 6.53
N ILE A 68 2.60 -9.28 6.40
CA ILE A 68 2.04 -10.50 7.01
C ILE A 68 2.65 -11.77 6.40
N LEU A 69 2.71 -11.87 5.07
CA LEU A 69 3.20 -13.06 4.38
C LEU A 69 4.70 -13.29 4.60
N VAL A 70 5.50 -12.22 4.73
CA VAL A 70 6.93 -12.36 5.02
C VAL A 70 7.15 -12.86 6.46
N LEU A 71 6.38 -12.36 7.42
CA LEU A 71 6.43 -12.81 8.82
C LEU A 71 6.01 -14.28 8.96
N ASP A 72 4.90 -14.68 8.34
CA ASP A 72 4.41 -16.07 8.38
C ASP A 72 5.39 -17.03 7.66
N PHE A 73 5.95 -16.61 6.52
CA PHE A 73 6.89 -17.44 5.77
C PHE A 73 8.25 -17.60 6.46
N LEU A 74 8.75 -16.57 7.15
CA LEU A 74 9.95 -16.65 7.99
C LEU A 74 9.74 -17.57 9.20
N PHE A 75 8.54 -17.54 9.80
CA PHE A 75 8.22 -18.38 10.95
C PHE A 75 8.11 -19.87 10.58
N ILE A 76 7.56 -20.19 9.39
CA ILE A 76 7.42 -21.58 8.93
C ILE A 76 8.77 -22.20 8.52
N ARG A 77 9.76 -21.41 8.06
CA ARG A 77 11.04 -21.95 7.60
C ARG A 77 12.12 -22.12 8.68
N ASN A 78 11.88 -21.70 9.93
CA ASN A 78 12.84 -21.84 11.04
C ASN A 78 12.19 -22.47 12.30
N PRO A 79 12.06 -23.81 12.38
CA PRO A 79 11.50 -24.48 13.56
C PRO A 79 12.42 -24.43 14.81
N VAL A 80 13.62 -23.84 14.72
CA VAL A 80 14.65 -23.90 15.78
C VAL A 80 14.60 -22.71 16.75
N VAL A 81 13.86 -21.63 16.44
CA VAL A 81 13.87 -20.39 17.25
C VAL A 81 12.78 -20.35 18.33
N VAL A 82 11.87 -21.34 18.37
CA VAL A 82 10.80 -21.44 19.39
C VAL A 82 11.13 -22.57 20.38
N LEU A 83 12.29 -22.47 21.03
CA LEU A 83 12.62 -23.29 22.20
C LEU A 83 13.63 -22.57 23.11
N VAL A 84 13.27 -21.41 23.64
CA VAL A 84 13.83 -20.85 24.88
C VAL A 84 12.68 -20.19 25.65
#